data_AF-A0A2D9WL91-F1
#
_entry.id   AF-A0A2D9WL91-F1
#
_cell.length_a   1.000
_cell.length_b   1.000
_cell.length_c   1.000
_cell.angle_alpha   90.00
_cell.angle_beta   90.00
_cell.angle_gamma   90.00
#
_symmetry.space_group_name_H-M   'P 1'
#
loop_
_entity.id
_entity.type
_entity.pdbx_description
1 polymer ?
#
loop_
_entity_poly.entity_id
_entity_poly.type
_entity_poly.pdbx_seq_one_letter_code
_entity_poly.pdbx_strand_id
1 'polypeptide(L)'
;MWVEAEVKSHSDDVELIIDCAYGLGAIGVFVKTPFVTDGWDLGTYIESKTDLHLVVATFEAPFQRSDRTLFRRRLNRLTLRKSPPRIRYEYIEDRDFSNEWRNFFSVQRFGRLRLRPSWIIEEAVPDQIEMILDPGFAFGSGLHATTQ
;
A
#
# COMPACT_ATOMS: atom_id res chain seq x y z
N MET A 1 9.82 -12.35 -7.31
CA MET A 1 9.78 -11.07 -8.06
C MET A 1 8.38 -10.95 -8.60
N TRP A 2 7.84 -9.74 -8.65
CA TRP A 2 6.45 -9.50 -9.02
C TRP A 2 6.36 -8.59 -10.23
N VAL A 3 5.21 -8.58 -10.89
CA VAL A 3 4.87 -7.62 -11.94
C VAL A 3 3.59 -6.91 -11.56
N GLU A 4 3.64 -5.59 -11.51
CA GLU A 4 2.45 -4.76 -11.36
C GLU A 4 1.95 -4.31 -12.73
N ALA A 5 0.68 -4.55 -13.00
CA ALA A 5 -0.03 -4.05 -14.16
C ALA A 5 -1.00 -2.96 -13.72
N GLU A 6 -0.70 -1.72 -14.08
CA GLU A 6 -1.51 -0.57 -13.74
C GLU A 6 -2.47 -0.22 -14.87
N VAL A 7 -3.74 -0.08 -14.53
CA VAL A 7 -4.84 0.15 -15.45
C VAL A 7 -5.59 1.40 -15.00
N LYS A 8 -5.55 2.46 -15.82
CA LYS A 8 -6.36 3.66 -15.58
C LYS A 8 -7.82 3.36 -15.90
N SER A 9 -8.71 3.64 -14.96
CA SER A 9 -10.11 3.26 -15.03
C SER A 9 -11.05 4.39 -14.61
N HIS A 10 -12.29 4.33 -15.11
CA HIS A 10 -13.41 5.02 -14.48
C HIS A 10 -13.83 4.27 -13.19
N SER A 11 -14.45 4.96 -12.22
CA SER A 11 -14.97 4.38 -10.98
C SER A 11 -15.88 3.16 -11.23
N ASP A 12 -16.87 3.32 -12.11
CA ASP A 12 -17.81 2.26 -12.49
C ASP A 12 -17.17 1.01 -13.13
N ASP A 13 -15.95 1.14 -13.66
CA ASP A 13 -15.26 0.08 -14.40
C ASP A 13 -14.28 -0.71 -13.49
N VAL A 14 -14.02 -0.25 -12.26
CA VAL A 14 -12.99 -0.79 -11.36
C VAL A 14 -13.21 -2.27 -11.07
N GLU A 15 -14.42 -2.66 -10.67
CA GLU A 15 -14.73 -4.04 -10.29
C GLU A 15 -14.54 -5.02 -11.46
N LEU A 16 -14.97 -4.63 -12.67
CA LEU A 16 -14.79 -5.46 -13.87
C LEU A 16 -13.31 -5.69 -14.21
N ILE A 17 -12.47 -4.69 -13.95
CA ILE A 17 -11.02 -4.79 -14.17
C ILE A 17 -10.38 -5.66 -13.10
N ILE A 18 -10.80 -5.55 -11.84
CA ILE A 18 -10.37 -6.40 -10.72
C ILE A 18 -10.68 -7.86 -11.04
N ASP A 19 -11.93 -8.17 -11.40
CA ASP A 19 -12.36 -9.52 -11.75
C ASP A 19 -11.57 -10.09 -12.94
N CYS A 20 -11.33 -9.26 -13.95
CA CYS A 20 -10.51 -9.64 -15.11
C CYS A 20 -9.07 -10.00 -14.71
N ALA A 21 -8.47 -9.21 -13.80
CA ALA A 21 -7.13 -9.45 -13.30
C ALA A 21 -7.04 -10.73 -12.46
N TYR A 22 -7.96 -10.94 -11.51
CA TYR A 22 -8.02 -12.18 -10.73
C TYR A 22 -8.28 -13.41 -11.60
N GLY A 23 -9.13 -13.29 -12.61
CA GLY A 23 -9.37 -14.35 -13.60
C GLY A 23 -8.12 -14.73 -14.42
N LEU A 24 -7.05 -13.94 -14.35
CA LEU A 24 -5.74 -14.20 -14.98
C LEU A 24 -4.66 -14.59 -13.97
N GLY A 25 -5.01 -14.77 -12.70
CA GLY A 25 -4.07 -15.18 -11.65
C GLY A 25 -3.35 -14.00 -10.99
N ALA A 26 -3.95 -12.82 -10.96
CA ALA A 26 -3.45 -11.77 -10.06
C ALA A 26 -3.48 -12.29 -8.61
N ILE A 27 -2.40 -12.07 -7.88
CA ILE A 27 -2.27 -12.46 -6.47
C ILE A 27 -2.82 -11.39 -5.52
N GLY A 28 -2.98 -10.17 -6.02
CA GLY A 28 -3.49 -9.04 -5.29
C GLY A 28 -3.82 -7.89 -6.24
N VAL A 29 -4.76 -7.05 -5.83
CA VAL A 29 -5.14 -5.85 -6.57
C VAL A 29 -5.31 -4.68 -5.59
N PHE A 30 -4.69 -3.56 -5.90
CA PHE A 30 -4.82 -2.31 -5.16
C PHE A 30 -5.48 -1.26 -6.04
N VAL A 31 -6.44 -0.51 -5.48
CA VAL A 31 -7.07 0.61 -6.18
C VAL A 31 -6.55 1.90 -5.57
N LYS A 32 -5.81 2.69 -6.37
CA LYS A 32 -5.36 4.02 -5.98
C LYS A 32 -6.36 5.05 -6.50
N THR A 33 -6.91 5.84 -5.60
CA THR A 33 -7.67 7.05 -5.92
C THR A 33 -6.74 8.26 -5.82
N PRO A 34 -6.62 9.09 -6.87
CA PRO A 34 -6.05 10.41 -6.71
C PRO A 34 -6.94 11.18 -5.73
N PHE A 35 -6.38 11.63 -4.62
CA PHE A 35 -7.05 12.59 -3.76
C PHE A 35 -6.65 14.00 -4.18
N VAL A 36 -7.63 14.92 -4.17
CA VAL A 36 -7.37 16.36 -4.31
C VAL A 36 -7.41 16.92 -2.90
N THR A 37 -6.29 17.43 -2.41
CA THR A 37 -6.27 18.23 -1.18
C THR A 37 -6.60 19.67 -1.55
N ASP A 38 -7.84 20.09 -1.34
CA ASP A 38 -8.11 21.53 -1.16
C ASP A 38 -7.42 21.90 0.17
N GLY A 39 -6.41 22.77 0.09
CA GLY A 39 -5.38 22.93 1.13
C GLY A 39 -5.90 22.98 2.56
N TRP A 40 -5.21 22.23 3.44
CA TRP A 40 -5.36 22.20 4.90
C TRP A 40 -6.76 21.89 5.43
N ASP A 41 -7.04 20.60 5.60
CA ASP A 41 -7.97 20.20 6.66
C ASP A 41 -7.41 19.01 7.45
N LEU A 42 -6.97 19.33 8.67
CA LEU A 42 -6.46 18.40 9.67
C LEU A 42 -7.63 17.60 10.24
N GLY A 43 -7.99 16.51 9.57
CA GLY A 43 -8.83 15.46 10.15
C GLY A 43 -10.28 15.35 9.65
N THR A 44 -10.61 15.90 8.49
CA THR A 44 -11.94 15.74 7.89
C THR A 44 -11.88 14.87 6.65
N TYR A 45 -12.85 13.95 6.54
CA TYR A 45 -13.10 13.03 5.44
C TYR A 45 -12.65 13.58 4.06
N ILE A 46 -11.60 12.99 3.48
CA ILE A 46 -11.12 13.35 2.14
C ILE A 46 -12.01 12.62 1.14
N GLU A 47 -12.99 13.33 0.59
CA GLU A 47 -13.84 12.78 -0.46
C GLU A 47 -13.08 12.83 -1.80
N SER A 48 -12.84 11.67 -2.41
CA SER A 48 -12.23 11.61 -3.74
C SER A 48 -13.21 12.14 -4.78
N LYS A 49 -13.12 13.42 -5.13
CA LYS A 49 -13.95 14.06 -6.17
C LYS A 49 -13.56 13.65 -7.61
N THR A 50 -13.00 12.47 -7.81
CA THR A 50 -12.56 12.02 -9.13
C THR A 50 -13.15 10.67 -9.47
N ASP A 51 -13.71 10.58 -10.67
CA ASP A 51 -14.14 9.31 -11.26
C ASP A 51 -12.95 8.52 -11.84
N LEU A 52 -11.71 8.97 -11.64
CA LEU A 52 -10.52 8.30 -12.16
C LEU A 52 -9.84 7.49 -11.07
N HIS A 53 -9.68 6.20 -11.33
CA HIS A 53 -8.99 5.26 -10.47
C HIS A 53 -7.80 4.64 -11.19
N LEU A 54 -6.80 4.22 -10.44
CA LEU A 54 -5.72 3.38 -10.93
C LEU A 54 -5.84 2.01 -10.28
N VAL A 55 -6.22 1.00 -11.06
CA VAL A 55 -6.25 -0.38 -10.62
C VAL A 55 -4.86 -0.98 -10.86
N VAL A 56 -4.19 -1.41 -9.80
CA VAL A 56 -2.85 -1.99 -9.83
C VAL A 56 -2.96 -3.47 -9.49
N ALA A 57 -2.86 -4.32 -10.50
CA ALA A 57 -2.91 -5.77 -10.33
C ALA A 57 -1.50 -6.36 -10.24
N THR A 58 -1.23 -7.15 -9.22
CA THR A 58 0.07 -7.79 -8.99
C THR A 58 0.02 -9.24 -9.48
N PHE A 59 1.04 -9.65 -10.23
CA PHE A 59 1.23 -11.01 -10.74
C PHE A 59 2.61 -11.54 -10.31
N GLU A 60 2.72 -12.86 -10.13
CA GLU A 60 4.03 -13.50 -9.97
C GLU A 60 4.85 -13.39 -11.27
N ALA A 61 6.15 -13.11 -11.15
CA ALA A 61 7.05 -13.21 -12.28
C ALA A 61 7.46 -14.69 -12.52
N PRO A 62 7.65 -15.12 -13.79
CA PRO A 62 7.66 -14.29 -14.99
C PRO A 62 6.27 -14.00 -15.56
N PHE A 63 5.98 -12.72 -15.83
CA PHE A 63 4.79 -12.30 -16.57
C PHE A 63 5.15 -12.04 -18.04
N GLN A 64 4.91 -13.04 -18.89
CA GLN A 64 5.40 -13.08 -20.27
C GLN A 64 4.61 -12.17 -21.21
N ARG A 65 5.12 -12.00 -22.44
CA ARG A 65 4.42 -11.23 -23.48
C ARG A 65 3.03 -11.78 -23.79
N SER A 66 2.87 -13.11 -23.81
CA SER A 66 1.59 -13.80 -24.00
C SER A 66 0.57 -13.40 -22.92
N ASP A 67 1.00 -13.30 -21.67
CA ASP A 67 0.13 -12.94 -20.54
C ASP A 67 -0.34 -11.49 -20.66
N ARG A 68 0.57 -10.58 -21.03
CA ARG A 68 0.25 -9.18 -21.32
C ARG A 68 -0.74 -9.05 -22.48
N THR A 69 -0.57 -9.85 -23.53
CA THR A 69 -1.50 -9.89 -24.68
C THR A 69 -2.85 -10.45 -24.28
N LEU A 70 -2.88 -11.51 -23.47
CA LEU A 70 -4.11 -12.11 -22.96
C LEU A 70 -4.87 -11.14 -22.05
N PHE A 71 -4.18 -10.44 -21.15
CA PHE A 71 -4.77 -9.45 -20.27
C PHE A 71 -5.38 -8.29 -21.05
N ARG A 72 -4.62 -7.71 -21.99
CA ARG A 72 -5.12 -6.69 -22.93
C ARG A 72 -6.38 -7.18 -23.67
N ARG A 73 -6.35 -8.42 -24.19
CA ARG A 73 -7.48 -8.98 -24.94
C ARG A 73 -8.71 -9.17 -24.07
N ARG A 74 -8.56 -9.61 -22.82
CA ARG A 74 -9.71 -9.75 -21.90
C ARG A 74 -10.27 -8.39 -21.50
N LEU A 75 -9.44 -7.42 -21.17
CA LEU A 75 -9.89 -6.05 -20.89
C LEU A 75 -10.64 -5.43 -22.06
N ASN A 76 -10.16 -5.60 -23.29
CA ASN A 76 -10.84 -5.09 -24.49
C ASN A 76 -12.20 -5.76 -24.78
N ARG A 77 -12.51 -6.90 -24.14
CA ARG A 77 -13.81 -7.57 -24.26
C ARG A 77 -14.81 -7.13 -23.20
N LEU A 78 -14.36 -6.39 -22.18
CA LEU A 78 -15.25 -5.81 -21.18
C LEU A 78 -15.96 -4.61 -21.78
N THR A 79 -17.23 -4.44 -21.41
CA THR A 79 -18.00 -3.24 -21.75
C THR A 79 -17.65 -2.14 -20.74
N LEU A 80 -16.52 -1.48 -20.97
CA LEU A 80 -16.04 -0.38 -20.13
C LEU A 80 -16.66 0.96 -20.57
N ARG A 81 -16.91 1.87 -19.62
CA ARG A 81 -17.49 3.19 -19.90
C ARG A 81 -16.57 4.10 -20.71
N LYS A 82 -15.25 3.99 -20.52
CA LYS A 82 -14.25 4.79 -21.26
C LYS A 82 -13.38 3.92 -22.17
N SER A 83 -12.78 4.59 -23.17
CA SER A 83 -11.82 4.02 -24.14
C SER A 83 -10.86 3.00 -23.53
N PRO A 84 -10.39 2.01 -24.31
CA PRO A 84 -9.66 0.85 -23.80
C PRO A 84 -8.52 1.29 -22.88
N PRO A 85 -8.45 0.74 -21.66
CA PRO A 85 -7.60 1.31 -20.64
C PRO A 85 -6.13 1.13 -21.02
N ARG A 86 -5.34 2.19 -20.82
CA ARG A 86 -3.89 2.10 -20.98
C ARG A 86 -3.33 1.27 -19.82
N ILE A 87 -2.54 0.25 -20.17
CA ILE A 87 -1.88 -0.62 -19.20
C ILE A 87 -0.39 -0.29 -19.15
N ARG A 88 0.14 0.03 -17.96
CA ARG A 88 1.57 0.12 -17.68
C ARG A 88 2.00 -1.11 -16.90
N TYR A 89 3.17 -1.65 -17.22
CA TYR A 89 3.73 -2.79 -16.50
C TYR A 89 5.05 -2.40 -15.86
N GLU A 90 5.24 -2.78 -14.60
CA GLU A 90 6.46 -2.54 -13.83
C GLU A 90 6.89 -3.83 -13.13
N TYR A 91 8.19 -4.12 -13.14
CA TYR A 91 8.75 -5.24 -12.38
C TYR A 91 9.12 -4.75 -10.99
N ILE A 92 8.64 -5.44 -9.97
CA ILE A 92 8.89 -5.13 -8.58
C ILE A 92 9.80 -6.23 -8.02
N GLU A 93 10.95 -5.81 -7.50
CA GLU A 93 11.87 -6.70 -6.80
C GLU A 93 11.24 -7.25 -5.51
N ASP A 94 11.65 -8.45 -5.12
CA ASP A 94 11.25 -9.00 -3.82
C ASP A 94 11.96 -8.19 -2.73
N ARG A 95 11.21 -7.32 -2.06
CA ARG A 95 11.65 -6.72 -0.81
C ARG A 95 11.08 -7.48 0.36
N ASP A 96 11.90 -7.67 1.38
CA ASP A 96 11.45 -8.21 2.65
C ASP A 96 10.75 -7.12 3.47
N PHE A 97 9.56 -6.73 2.99
CA PHE A 97 8.71 -5.77 3.68
C PHE A 97 8.37 -6.20 5.10
N SER A 98 8.51 -7.48 5.46
CA SER A 98 8.27 -8.00 6.82
C SER A 98 9.35 -7.58 7.82
N ASN A 99 10.52 -7.17 7.33
CA ASN A 99 11.65 -6.72 8.13
C ASN A 99 12.03 -5.25 7.87
N GLU A 100 11.88 -4.74 6.66
CA GLU A 100 12.26 -3.36 6.32
C GLU A 100 11.52 -2.31 7.15
N TRP A 101 10.24 -2.55 7.48
CA TRP A 101 9.43 -1.62 8.26
C TRP A 101 10.00 -1.38 9.68
N ARG A 102 10.71 -2.36 10.25
CA ARG A 102 11.30 -2.28 11.60
C ARG A 102 12.38 -1.21 11.69
N ASN A 103 13.05 -0.90 10.58
CA ASN A 103 14.11 0.10 10.50
C ASN A 103 13.58 1.54 10.66
N PHE A 104 12.28 1.75 10.53
CA PHE A 104 11.67 3.07 10.72
C PHE A 104 11.29 3.37 12.18
N PHE A 105 11.56 2.44 13.11
CA PHE A 105 11.29 2.61 14.53
C PHE A 105 12.58 2.76 15.34
N SER A 106 12.56 3.72 16.26
CA SER A 106 13.67 4.02 17.16
C SER A 106 13.18 4.11 18.60
N VAL A 107 14.12 4.10 19.54
CA VAL A 107 13.83 4.31 20.96
C VAL A 107 13.31 5.73 21.18
N GLN A 108 12.15 5.85 21.83
CA GLN A 108 11.51 7.12 22.21
C GLN A 108 11.71 7.36 23.71
N ARG A 109 11.89 8.63 24.13
CA ARG A 109 12.10 9.00 25.54
C ARG A 109 11.13 10.11 25.96
N PHE A 110 10.40 9.88 27.05
CA PHE A 110 9.41 10.81 27.63
C PHE A 110 9.72 10.99 29.12
N GLY A 111 10.56 11.97 29.46
CA GLY A 111 11.04 12.16 30.83
C GLY A 111 11.79 10.92 31.34
N ARG A 112 11.25 10.25 32.36
CA ARG A 112 11.80 8.99 32.90
C ARG A 112 11.35 7.75 32.12
N LEU A 113 10.33 7.85 31.28
CA LEU A 113 9.82 6.72 30.49
C LEU A 113 10.67 6.55 29.23
N ARG A 114 11.04 5.31 28.93
CA ARG A 114 11.73 4.90 27.72
C ARG A 114 10.91 3.85 27.00
N LEU A 115 10.49 4.14 25.78
CA LEU A 115 9.74 3.25 24.92
C LEU A 115 10.66 2.67 23.84
N ARG A 116 10.70 1.35 23.70
CA ARG A 116 11.45 0.70 22.62
C ARG A 116 10.67 -0.46 21.99
N PRO A 117 10.85 -0.73 20.69
CA PRO A 117 10.47 -1.99 20.10
C PRO A 117 11.29 -3.16 20.67
N SER A 118 10.71 -4.35 20.70
CA SER A 118 11.30 -5.57 21.25
C SER A 118 12.60 -5.99 20.55
N TRP A 119 12.71 -5.68 19.25
CA TRP A 119 13.87 -6.01 18.41
C TRP A 119 15.07 -5.06 18.58
N ILE A 120 14.91 -3.93 19.27
CA ILE A 120 16.04 -3.04 19.62
C ILE A 120 16.56 -3.45 21.00
N ILE A 121 17.76 -4.02 21.01
CA ILE A 121 18.46 -4.46 22.22
C ILE A 121 19.49 -3.39 22.60
N GLU A 122 19.26 -2.72 23.71
CA GLU A 122 20.12 -1.67 24.28
C GLU A 122 20.15 -1.85 25.80
N GLU A 123 21.26 -1.48 26.45
CA GLU A 123 21.43 -1.62 27.89
C GLU A 123 20.41 -0.79 28.68
N ALA A 124 20.06 -1.29 29.89
CA ALA A 124 19.19 -0.57 30.81
C ALA A 124 19.86 0.72 31.27
N VAL A 125 19.15 1.84 31.15
CA VAL A 125 19.62 3.14 31.62
C VAL A 125 19.16 3.35 33.06
N PRO A 126 20.06 3.64 34.01
CA PRO A 126 19.69 3.97 35.38
C PRO A 126 18.65 5.10 35.45
N ASP A 127 17.74 5.03 36.42
CA ASP A 127 16.67 6.00 36.67
C ASP A 127 15.59 6.15 35.57
N GLN A 128 15.66 5.37 34.48
CA GLN A 128 14.60 5.26 33.47
C GLN A 128 13.68 4.04 33.71
N ILE A 129 12.40 4.23 33.44
CA ILE A 129 11.36 3.19 33.43
C ILE A 129 11.23 2.69 31.99
N GLU A 130 11.49 1.40 31.77
CA GLU A 130 11.41 0.80 30.44
C GLU A 130 10.00 0.29 30.11
N MET A 131 9.53 0.61 28.91
CA MET A 131 8.33 0.06 28.29
C MET A 131 8.70 -0.51 26.92
N ILE A 132 8.39 -1.78 26.70
CA ILE A 132 8.57 -2.44 25.41
C ILE A 132 7.22 -2.43 24.70
N LEU A 133 7.17 -1.84 23.50
CA LEU A 133 5.95 -1.76 22.71
C LEU A 133 6.25 -1.95 21.24
N ASP A 134 5.64 -2.99 20.65
CA ASP A 134 5.79 -3.32 19.25
C ASP A 134 4.69 -2.62 18.43
N PRO A 135 5.04 -1.71 17.50
CA PRO A 135 4.11 -0.88 16.73
C PRO A 135 3.02 -1.60 15.96
N GLY A 136 3.20 -2.90 15.68
CA GLY A 136 2.24 -3.67 14.89
C GLY A 136 0.87 -3.83 15.56
N PHE A 137 0.84 -4.14 16.86
CA PHE A 137 -0.40 -4.57 17.55
C PHE A 137 -0.99 -3.52 18.51
N ALA A 138 -0.33 -2.38 18.71
CA ALA A 138 -0.73 -1.44 19.76
C ALA A 138 -0.79 0.01 19.28
N PHE A 139 -1.93 0.64 19.54
CA PHE A 139 -2.04 2.09 19.55
C PHE A 139 -1.23 2.67 20.72
N GLY A 140 -0.55 3.80 20.53
CA GLY A 140 0.32 4.41 21.55
C GLY A 140 1.82 4.13 21.43
N SER A 141 2.32 3.85 20.21
CA SER A 141 3.74 3.60 19.92
C SER A 141 4.66 4.84 19.97
N GLY A 142 4.16 5.98 20.46
CA GLY A 142 4.92 7.25 20.52
C GLY A 142 5.01 8.01 19.20
N LEU A 143 4.56 7.42 18.08
CA LEU A 143 4.55 8.08 16.76
C LEU A 143 3.35 9.00 16.53
N HIS A 144 2.35 8.98 17.41
CA HIS A 144 1.19 9.85 17.32
C HIS A 144 1.34 11.04 18.27
N ALA A 145 0.90 12.23 17.84
CA ALA A 145 1.05 13.48 18.59
C ALA A 145 0.41 13.43 19.99
N THR A 146 -0.62 12.61 20.19
CA THR A 146 -1.28 12.44 21.50
C THR A 146 -0.54 11.50 22.46
N THR A 147 0.57 10.91 22.02
CA THR A 147 1.45 10.05 22.84
C THR A 147 2.74 10.76 23.25
N GLN A 148 3.08 11.87 22.59
CA GLN A 148 4.19 12.75 23.00
C GLN A 148 3.83 13.60 24.22
#